data_AF-A0A534VGW8-F1
#
_entry.id   AF-A0A534VGW8-F1
#
_cell.length_a   1.000
_cell.length_b   1.000
_cell.length_c   1.000
_cell.angle_alpha   90.00
_cell.angle_beta   90.00
_cell.angle_gamma   90.00
#
_symmetry.space_group_name_H-M   'P 1'
#
loop_
_entity.id
_entity.type
_entity.pdbx_description
1 polymer ?
#
loop_
_entity_poly.entity_id
_entity_poly.type
_entity_poly.pdbx_seq_one_letter_code
_entity_poly.pdbx_strand_id
1 'polypeptide(L)' 'MDTPLLWHIPLSHFNEKVRWTLDYKRIPHRRQVLGADYLIRAWRATGRGTLP' A
#
# COMPACT_ATOMS: atom_id res chain seq x y z
N MET A 1 -9.91 -18.62 6.01
CA MET A 1 -9.77 -17.25 6.54
C MET A 1 -8.81 -16.52 5.61
N ASP A 2 -9.33 -15.64 4.76
CA ASP A 2 -8.50 -14.88 3.82
C ASP A 2 -7.58 -13.93 4.61
N THR A 3 -6.27 -14.00 4.35
CA THR A 3 -5.32 -13.15 5.07
C THR A 3 -5.35 -11.75 4.44
N PRO A 4 -5.69 -10.69 5.20
CA PRO A 4 -5.84 -9.36 4.63
C PRO A 4 -4.59 -8.92 3.89
N LEU A 5 -4.76 -8.44 2.66
CA LEU A 5 -3.69 -8.00 1.79
C LEU A 5 -3.48 -6.49 1.93
N LEU A 6 -2.34 -6.10 2.47
CA LEU A 6 -1.91 -4.72 2.62
C LEU A 6 -1.10 -4.30 1.40
N TRP A 7 -1.73 -3.50 0.55
CA TRP A 7 -1.08 -2.72 -0.49
C TRP A 7 -0.39 -1.52 0.15
N HIS A 8 0.91 -1.36 -0.09
CA HIS A 8 1.65 -0.24 0.48
C HIS A 8 2.70 0.33 -0.46
N ILE A 9 2.89 1.65 -0.35
CA ILE A 9 3.98 2.38 -1.01
C ILE A 9 5.11 2.50 0.03
N PRO A 10 6.33 2.01 -0.27
CA PRO A 10 7.39 1.88 0.73
C PRO A 10 7.86 3.21 1.33
N LEU A 11 7.74 4.31 0.58
CA LEU A 11 8.12 5.67 1.02
C LEU A 11 6.96 6.49 1.63
N SER A 12 5.75 5.94 1.73
CA SER A 12 4.61 6.71 2.24
C SER A 12 4.51 6.63 3.76
N HIS A 13 4.55 7.80 4.41
CA HIS A 13 4.42 7.94 5.87
C HIS A 13 3.08 7.37 6.41
N PHE A 14 2.00 7.45 5.63
CA PHE A 14 0.72 6.82 6.02
C PHE A 14 0.81 5.30 6.07
N ASN A 15 1.44 4.68 5.06
CA ASN A 15 1.65 3.24 5.01
C ASN A 15 2.57 2.73 6.13
N GLU A 16 3.54 3.54 6.56
CA GLU A 16 4.39 3.21 7.70
C GLU A 16 3.61 3.10 9.00
N LYS A 17 2.72 4.06 9.29
CA LYS A 17 1.85 4.01 10.47
C LYS A 17 0.93 2.78 10.46
N VAL A 18 0.39 2.42 9.30
CA VAL A 18 -0.44 1.21 9.15
C VAL A 18 0.37 -0.04 9.44
N ARG A 19 1.59 -0.14 8.88
CA ARG A 19 2.50 -1.26 9.12
C ARG A 19 2.84 -1.40 10.60
N TRP A 20 3.19 -0.32 11.29
CA TRP A 20 3.42 -0.33 12.74
C TRP A 20 2.19 -0.76 13.53
N THR A 21 1.00 -0.30 13.14
CA THR A 21 -0.24 -0.66 13.83
C THR A 21 -0.57 -2.15 13.69
N LEU A 22 -0.40 -2.70 12.49
CA LEU A 22 -0.65 -4.12 12.23
C LEU A 22 0.38 -5.01 12.94
N ASP A 23 1.63 -4.58 12.98
CA ASP A 23 2.69 -5.24 13.73
C ASP A 23 2.41 -5.24 15.24
N TYR A 24 2.05 -4.08 15.79
CA TYR A 24 1.67 -3.92 17.20
C TYR A 24 0.47 -4.78 17.59
N LYS A 25 -0.56 -4.86 16.72
CA LYS A 25 -1.76 -5.69 16.95
C LYS A 25 -1.55 -7.18 16.60
N ARG A 26 -0.38 -7.55 16.09
CA ARG A 26 -0.04 -8.91 15.60
C ARG A 26 -1.08 -9.49 14.65
N ILE A 27 -1.67 -8.64 13.81
CA ILE A 27 -2.68 -9.09 12.85
C ILE A 27 -1.95 -9.77 11.68
N PRO A 28 -2.23 -11.05 11.38
CA PRO A 28 -1.66 -11.71 10.21
C PRO A 28 -2.13 -10.99 8.94
N HIS A 29 -1.18 -10.49 8.15
CA HIS A 29 -1.45 -9.76 6.91
C HIS A 29 -0.38 -10.09 5.86
N ARG A 30 -0.76 -10.10 4.59
CA ARG A 30 0.17 -10.19 3.46
C ARG A 30 0.55 -8.79 3.01
N ARG A 31 1.81 -8.55 2.70
CA ARG A 31 2.30 -7.24 2.25
C ARG A 31 2.58 -7.30 0.76
N GLN A 32 1.95 -6.42 0.00
CA GLN A 32 2.25 -6.25 -1.42
C GLN A 32 2.76 -4.83 -1.65
N VAL A 33 3.99 -4.74 -2.15
CA VAL A 33 4.63 -3.46 -2.48
C VAL A 33 4.00 -2.95 -3.77
N LEU A 34 3.42 -1.75 -3.71
CA LEU A 34 3.18 -0.97 -4.91
C LEU A 34 4.52 -0.39 -5.36
N GLY A 35 5.10 -0.99 -6.41
CA GLY A 35 6.26 -0.42 -7.07
C GLY A 35 5.94 0.91 -7.74
N ALA A 36 6.97 1.72 -8.02
CA ALA A 36 6.82 3.00 -8.72
C ALA A 36 6.11 2.89 -10.09
N ASP A 37 6.15 1.70 -10.71
CA ASP A 37 5.39 1.38 -11.92
C ASP A 37 3.88 1.62 -11.76
N TYR A 38 3.33 1.45 -10.54
CA TYR A 38 1.94 1.80 -10.28
C TYR A 38 1.68 3.31 -10.41
N LEU A 39 2.60 4.17 -9.95
CA LEU A 39 2.44 5.62 -10.13
C LEU A 39 2.41 5.97 -11.62
N ILE A 40 3.23 5.31 -12.43
CA ILE A 40 3.21 5.46 -13.89
C ILE A 40 1.87 5.00 -14.47
N ARG A 41 1.35 3.84 -14.04
CA ARG A 41 0.04 3.33 -14.48
C ARG A 41 -1.12 4.22 -14.05
N ALA A 42 -1.14 4.67 -12.79
CA ALA A 42 -2.13 5.59 -12.28
C ALA A 42 -2.08 6.90 -13.08
N TRP A 43 -0.89 7.49 -13.25
CA TRP A 43 -0.73 8.72 -14.03
C TRP A 43 -1.18 8.57 -15.48
N ARG A 44 -0.89 7.42 -16.13
CA ARG A 44 -1.39 7.10 -17.48
C ARG A 44 -2.90 6.90 -17.53
N ALA A 45 -3.50 6.33 -16.49
CA ALA A 45 -4.92 5.98 -16.46
C ALA A 45 -5.82 7.17 -16.10
N THR A 46 -5.39 8.05 -15.20
CA THR A 46 -6.23 9.14 -14.67
C THR A 46 -5.74 10.54 -15.06
N GLY A 47 -4.59 10.68 -15.74
CA GLY A 47 -3.99 11.99 -16.06
C GLY A 47 -3.55 12.80 -14.83
N ARG A 48 -3.70 12.22 -13.63
CA ARG A 48 -3.31 12.74 -12.32
C ARG A 48 -2.75 11.59 -11.50
N GLY A 49 -1.64 11.79 -10.81
CA GLY A 49 -1.05 10.79 -9.91
C GLY A 49 -1.83 10.62 -8.61
N THR A 50 -3.14 10.36 -8.69
CA THR A 50 -4.00 10.24 -7.51
C THR A 50 -4.78 8.93 -7.58
N LEU A 51 -4.80 8.22 -6.44
CA LEU A 51 -5.55 6.99 -6.21
C LEU A 51 -7.06 7.30 -6.18
N PRO A 52 -7.96 6.48 -6.77
CA PRO A 52 -9.40 6.56 -6.51
C PRO A 52 -9.77 6.12 -5.09
#